data_AF-A0AAD7UVV5-F1
#
_entry.id   AF-A0AAD7UVV5-F1
#
_cell.length_a   1.000
_cell.length_b   1.000
_cell.length_c   1.000
_cell.angle_alpha   90.00
_cell.angle_beta   90.00
_cell.angle_gamma   90.00
#
_symmetry.space_group_name_H-M   'P 1'
#
loop_
_entity.id
_entity.type
_entity.pdbx_description
1 polymer ?
#
loop_
_entity_poly.entity_id
_entity_poly.type
_entity_poly.pdbx_seq_one_letter_code
_entity_poly.pdbx_strand_id
1 'polypeptide(L)'
;MDVGIGPEQNQHLYSASCGYCSCHLDEDCLHPVDKLQSDNDTPFQYNYLMGLFSSPDMVTYLSESSMNEDIYALPIHLQRLLSEAKEEVVLKRIHKEQDRPSNDQPPLVALTRLSRVRNYLRIQSGGDMANMMYALVELMSDEDELENVLGF
;
A
#
# COMPACT_ATOMS: atom_id res chain seq x y z
N MET A 1 -43.68 -18.58 51.32
CA MET A 1 -42.99 -19.23 52.47
C MET A 1 -41.95 -20.16 51.86
N ASP A 2 -40.79 -20.28 52.51
CA ASP A 2 -39.47 -20.81 52.05
C ASP A 2 -38.74 -19.88 51.06
N VAL A 3 -37.75 -19.05 51.43
CA VAL A 3 -36.45 -19.19 52.15
C VAL A 3 -35.36 -19.89 51.31
N GLY A 4 -34.37 -19.09 50.92
CA GLY A 4 -33.06 -19.52 50.42
C GLY A 4 -32.08 -18.37 50.59
N ILE A 5 -31.53 -18.25 51.80
CA ILE A 5 -30.50 -17.28 52.21
C ILE A 5 -29.14 -17.72 51.67
N GLY A 6 -28.34 -16.76 51.19
CA GLY A 6 -26.90 -16.88 51.03
C GLY A 6 -26.28 -15.52 50.71
N PRO A 7 -25.57 -14.87 51.66
CA PRO A 7 -24.93 -13.58 51.46
C PRO A 7 -23.40 -13.70 51.29
N GLU A 8 -22.78 -12.55 50.97
CA GLU A 8 -21.35 -12.23 51.14
C GLU A 8 -20.36 -12.82 50.11
N GLN A 9 -19.24 -12.19 49.74
CA GLN A 9 -18.67 -10.84 49.75
C GLN A 9 -17.33 -10.99 48.99
N ASN A 10 -16.90 -9.93 48.30
CA ASN A 10 -15.51 -9.53 48.04
C ASN A 10 -14.39 -10.58 47.98
N GLN A 11 -13.63 -10.57 46.87
CA GLN A 11 -12.20 -10.27 46.95
C GLN A 11 -11.60 -9.89 45.57
N HIS A 12 -11.05 -8.68 45.52
CA HIS A 12 -10.14 -8.20 44.49
C HIS A 12 -8.84 -9.00 44.47
N LEU A 13 -8.15 -9.02 43.31
CA LEU A 13 -6.72 -8.67 43.11
C LEU A 13 -6.05 -9.57 42.05
N TYR A 14 -5.52 -8.89 41.01
CA TYR A 14 -4.26 -9.13 40.30
C TYR A 14 -3.56 -10.49 40.48
N SER A 15 -3.23 -11.18 39.39
CA SER A 15 -1.84 -11.20 38.87
C SER A 15 -1.64 -12.20 37.71
N ALA A 16 -0.83 -11.75 36.75
CA ALA A 16 0.18 -12.51 35.97
C ALA A 16 -0.22 -13.70 35.07
N SER A 17 -0.05 -13.46 33.76
CA SER A 17 0.66 -14.30 32.78
C SER A 17 0.85 -15.80 33.07
N CYS A 18 0.31 -16.64 32.19
CA CYS A 18 0.92 -17.94 31.90
C CYS A 18 1.33 -17.98 30.42
N GLY A 19 2.64 -17.86 30.20
CA GLY A 19 3.28 -18.26 28.96
C GLY A 19 3.46 -19.78 28.92
N TYR A 20 3.63 -20.30 27.71
CA TYR A 20 4.00 -21.70 27.43
C TYR A 20 2.92 -22.76 27.72
N CYS A 21 1.93 -22.87 26.83
CA CYS A 21 1.33 -24.18 26.56
C CYS A 21 2.25 -24.96 25.62
N SER A 22 3.05 -25.87 26.21
CA SER A 22 3.73 -26.94 25.48
C SER A 22 2.67 -27.90 24.92
N CYS A 23 2.48 -27.88 23.60
CA CYS A 23 1.79 -28.95 22.88
C CYS A 23 2.89 -29.81 22.24
N HIS A 24 3.24 -30.90 22.91
CA HIS A 24 4.25 -31.85 22.49
C HIS A 24 3.58 -32.92 21.60
N LEU A 25 4.14 -33.12 20.39
CA LEU A 25 3.98 -34.24 19.46
C LEU A 25 2.65 -34.37 18.71
N ASP A 26 2.65 -33.94 17.44
CA ASP A 26 2.61 -34.90 16.33
C ASP A 26 3.54 -34.37 15.20
N GLU A 27 4.43 -35.25 14.74
CA GLU A 27 5.32 -35.04 13.59
C GLU A 27 4.50 -34.88 12.30
N ASP A 28 5.06 -34.17 11.31
CA ASP A 28 4.55 -33.98 9.94
C ASP A 28 3.49 -32.90 9.65
N CYS A 29 3.75 -31.66 10.06
CA CYS A 29 3.24 -30.47 9.37
C CYS A 29 4.34 -29.42 9.19
N LEU A 30 5.35 -29.74 8.38
CA LEU A 30 6.28 -28.77 7.80
C LEU A 30 5.53 -27.96 6.73
N HIS A 31 4.73 -26.99 7.18
CA HIS A 31 4.50 -25.80 6.37
C HIS A 31 5.74 -24.91 6.54
N PRO A 32 6.45 -24.53 5.45
CA PRO A 32 7.37 -23.43 5.54
C PRO A 32 6.52 -22.19 5.76
N VAL A 33 6.37 -21.79 7.04
CA VAL A 33 6.11 -20.40 7.35
C VAL A 33 7.38 -19.70 6.90
N ASP A 34 7.33 -19.18 5.67
CA ASP A 34 8.37 -18.33 5.12
C ASP A 34 8.73 -17.34 6.22
N LYS A 35 9.96 -17.53 6.72
CA LYS A 35 10.57 -16.57 7.60
C LYS A 35 10.69 -15.31 6.78
N LEU A 36 9.74 -14.40 6.98
CA LEU A 36 9.95 -12.98 6.77
C LEU A 36 11.03 -12.56 7.78
N GLN A 37 12.27 -12.95 7.50
CA GLN A 37 13.45 -12.42 8.15
C GLN A 37 13.47 -10.95 7.78
N SER A 38 12.97 -10.15 8.72
CA SER A 38 13.09 -8.71 8.76
C SER A 38 14.58 -8.36 8.86
N ASP A 39 15.28 -8.38 7.74
CA ASP A 39 16.54 -7.63 7.56
C ASP A 39 16.18 -6.14 7.49
N ASN A 40 15.86 -5.58 8.67
CA ASN A 40 15.20 -4.28 8.86
C ASN A 40 16.08 -3.04 8.62
N ASP A 41 17.26 -3.19 8.04
CA ASP A 41 18.10 -2.03 7.68
C ASP A 41 17.96 -1.63 6.21
N THR A 42 17.22 -2.39 5.39
CA THR A 42 16.93 -2.00 4.01
C THR A 42 15.63 -1.19 3.94
N PRO A 43 15.66 0.02 3.36
CA PRO A 43 14.44 0.80 3.16
C PRO A 43 13.49 0.02 2.24
N PHE A 44 12.19 0.08 2.53
CA PHE A 44 11.17 -0.55 1.69
C PHE A 44 11.35 -0.16 0.21
N GLN A 45 11.54 -1.17 -0.65
CA GLN A 45 11.97 -0.98 -2.03
C GLN A 45 11.03 -0.12 -2.88
N TYR A 46 9.75 -0.05 -2.51
CA TYR A 46 8.74 0.75 -3.21
C TYR A 46 8.30 1.99 -2.43
N ASN A 47 9.19 2.58 -1.61
CA ASN A 47 8.90 3.79 -0.85
C ASN A 47 8.40 4.95 -1.72
N TYR A 48 8.95 5.13 -2.92
CA TYR A 48 8.48 6.12 -3.88
C TYR A 48 7.00 5.91 -4.26
N LEU A 49 6.62 4.66 -4.59
CA LEU A 49 5.25 4.30 -4.95
C LEU A 49 4.31 4.42 -3.75
N MET A 50 4.77 4.05 -2.55
CA MET A 50 4.00 4.26 -1.32
C MET A 50 3.71 5.74 -1.08
N GLY A 51 4.72 6.61 -1.23
CA GLY A 51 4.53 8.06 -1.12
C GLY A 51 3.53 8.58 -2.16
N LEU A 52 3.67 8.16 -3.42
CA LEU A 52 2.79 8.54 -4.51
C LEU A 52 1.33 8.12 -4.25
N PHE A 53 1.07 6.85 -3.95
CA PHE A 53 -0.28 6.32 -3.85
C PHE A 53 -0.98 6.65 -2.51
N SER A 54 -0.20 6.91 -1.44
CA SER A 54 -0.74 7.43 -0.18
C SER A 54 -0.95 8.94 -0.19
N SER A 55 -0.32 9.67 -1.10
CA SER A 55 -0.46 11.13 -1.19
C SER A 55 -1.93 11.56 -1.34
N PRO A 56 -2.37 12.60 -0.61
CA PRO A 56 -3.68 13.21 -0.82
C PRO A 56 -3.81 13.79 -2.23
N ASP A 57 -2.70 14.28 -2.79
CA ASP A 57 -2.62 14.87 -4.13
C ASP A 57 -1.43 14.29 -4.90
N MET A 58 -1.74 13.38 -5.84
CA MET A 58 -0.73 12.78 -6.70
C MET A 58 -0.12 13.78 -7.69
N VAL A 59 -0.86 14.82 -8.09
CA VAL A 59 -0.35 15.83 -9.04
C VAL A 59 0.78 16.61 -8.37
N THR A 60 0.51 17.10 -7.16
CA THR A 60 1.52 17.81 -6.36
C THR A 60 2.74 16.91 -6.11
N TYR A 61 2.52 15.67 -5.67
CA TYR A 61 3.60 14.70 -5.43
C TYR A 61 4.48 14.46 -6.68
N LEU A 62 3.88 14.21 -7.85
CA LEU A 62 4.60 14.00 -9.10
C LEU A 62 5.35 15.26 -9.58
N SER A 63 4.82 16.45 -9.29
CA SER A 63 5.44 17.71 -9.67
C SER A 63 6.66 18.08 -8.82
N GLU A 64 6.69 17.64 -7.56
CA GLU A 64 7.73 17.98 -6.59
C GLU A 64 8.80 16.89 -6.46
N SER A 65 8.42 15.63 -6.67
CA SER A 65 9.35 14.51 -6.58
C SER A 65 10.32 14.47 -7.77
N SER A 66 11.63 14.37 -7.50
CA SER A 66 12.59 13.91 -8.50
C SER A 66 12.30 12.44 -8.82
N MET A 67 12.28 12.08 -10.10
CA MET A 67 12.24 10.65 -10.46
C MET A 67 13.56 10.04 -10.00
N ASN A 68 13.50 9.11 -9.04
CA ASN A 68 14.70 8.43 -8.57
C ASN A 68 15.10 7.33 -9.57
N GLU A 69 16.38 6.92 -9.53
CA GLU A 69 16.88 5.79 -10.34
C GLU A 69 16.11 4.49 -10.06
N ASP A 70 15.54 4.35 -8.87
CA ASP A 70 14.69 3.20 -8.47
C ASP A 70 13.48 2.98 -9.38
N ILE A 71 13.03 4.01 -10.12
CA ILE A 71 11.94 3.84 -11.10
C ILE A 71 12.35 2.84 -12.18
N TYR A 72 13.62 2.77 -12.55
CA TYR A 72 14.10 1.84 -13.57
C TYR A 72 14.13 0.37 -13.11
N ALA A 73 13.87 0.10 -11.83
CA ALA A 73 13.72 -1.25 -11.29
C ALA A 73 12.25 -1.74 -11.26
N LEU A 74 11.27 -0.90 -11.64
CA LEU A 74 9.84 -1.27 -11.64
C LEU A 74 9.47 -2.11 -12.88
N PRO A 75 8.30 -2.79 -12.91
CA PRO A 75 7.80 -3.39 -14.13
C PRO A 75 7.63 -2.34 -15.26
N ILE A 76 8.00 -2.71 -16.50
CA ILE A 76 8.17 -1.76 -17.63
C ILE A 76 6.92 -0.92 -17.91
N HIS A 77 5.74 -1.55 -17.80
CA HIS A 77 4.46 -0.89 -18.02
C HIS A 77 4.17 0.18 -16.97
N LEU A 78 4.57 -0.05 -15.72
CA LEU A 78 4.45 0.94 -14.64
C LEU A 78 5.49 2.06 -14.79
N GLN A 79 6.74 1.74 -15.16
CA GLN A 79 7.78 2.75 -15.44
C GLN A 79 7.29 3.75 -16.49
N ARG A 80 6.75 3.22 -17.58
CA ARG A 80 6.20 4.00 -18.68
C ARG A 80 5.03 4.86 -18.21
N LEU A 81 4.08 4.27 -17.47
CA LEU A 81 2.93 5.02 -16.96
C LEU A 81 3.35 6.18 -16.04
N LEU A 82 4.32 5.97 -15.15
CA LEU A 82 4.84 7.01 -14.26
C LEU A 82 5.52 8.14 -15.03
N SER A 83 6.26 7.79 -16.08
CA SER A 83 6.91 8.74 -16.99
C SER A 83 5.88 9.60 -17.72
N GLU A 84 4.89 8.97 -18.34
CA GLU A 84 3.78 9.65 -19.03
C GLU A 84 2.98 10.54 -18.07
N ALA A 85 2.65 10.05 -16.87
CA ALA A 85 1.88 10.81 -15.88
C ALA A 85 2.65 12.04 -15.38
N LYS A 86 3.98 11.92 -15.20
CA LYS A 86 4.80 13.07 -14.82
C LYS A 86 4.90 14.10 -15.95
N GLU A 87 5.06 13.65 -17.19
CA GLU A 87 5.06 14.53 -18.36
C GLU A 87 3.75 15.31 -18.45
N GLU A 88 2.60 14.64 -18.30
CA GLU A 88 1.28 15.29 -18.27
C GLU A 88 1.19 16.38 -17.19
N VAL A 89 1.70 16.10 -15.98
CA VAL A 89 1.71 17.08 -14.87
C VAL A 89 2.59 18.29 -15.19
N VAL A 90 3.78 18.07 -15.76
CA VAL A 90 4.71 19.14 -16.15
C VAL A 90 4.10 19.98 -17.28
N LEU A 91 3.56 19.34 -18.32
CA LEU A 91 2.90 20.04 -19.43
C LEU A 91 1.73 20.87 -18.94
N LYS A 92 0.89 20.33 -18.05
CA LYS A 92 -0.24 21.07 -17.45
C LYS A 92 0.24 22.33 -16.72
N ARG A 93 1.35 22.24 -15.98
CA ARG A 93 1.94 23.39 -15.28
C ARG A 93 2.44 24.46 -16.27
N ILE A 94 3.17 24.06 -17.32
CA ILE A 94 3.66 24.97 -18.35
C ILE A 94 2.50 25.67 -19.06
N HIS A 95 1.44 24.94 -19.41
CA HIS A 95 0.25 25.54 -20.06
C HIS A 95 -0.46 26.54 -19.15
N LYS A 96 -0.50 26.28 -17.83
CA LYS A 96 -1.06 27.20 -16.84
C LYS A 96 -0.23 28.47 -16.71
N GLU A 97 1.10 28.36 -16.77
CA GLU A 97 2.02 29.52 -16.71
C GLU A 97 1.99 30.37 -17.99
N GLN A 98 1.62 29.77 -19.13
CA GLN A 98 1.48 30.45 -20.42
C GLN A 98 0.09 31.07 -20.67
N ASP A 99 -0.81 31.09 -19.67
CA ASP A 99 -2.20 31.55 -19.80
C ASP A 99 -2.94 30.96 -21.02
N ARG A 100 -2.61 29.72 -21.40
CA ARG A 100 -3.28 29.05 -22.51
C ARG A 100 -4.73 28.71 -22.12
N PRO A 101 -5.69 28.87 -23.03
CA PRO A 101 -7.09 28.56 -22.74
C PRO A 101 -7.25 27.09 -22.36
N SER A 102 -8.14 26.81 -21.40
CA SER A 102 -8.36 25.46 -20.85
C SER A 102 -8.77 24.41 -21.89
N ASN A 103 -9.35 24.84 -23.02
CA ASN A 103 -9.73 23.94 -24.12
C ASN A 103 -8.54 23.37 -24.90
N ASP A 104 -7.35 23.96 -24.78
CA ASP A 104 -6.13 23.49 -25.44
C ASP A 104 -5.28 22.58 -24.53
N GLN A 105 -5.77 22.25 -23.33
CA GLN A 105 -5.04 21.36 -22.44
C GLN A 105 -5.20 19.90 -22.89
N PRO A 106 -4.09 19.16 -23.07
CA PRO A 106 -4.17 17.74 -23.39
C PRO A 106 -4.85 16.96 -22.25
N PRO A 107 -5.59 15.89 -22.57
CA PRO A 107 -6.20 15.05 -21.55
C PRO A 107 -5.13 14.38 -20.68
N LEU A 108 -5.41 14.25 -19.38
CA LEU A 108 -4.50 13.63 -18.39
C LEU A 108 -4.77 12.11 -18.32
N VAL A 109 -4.47 11.40 -19.41
CA VAL A 109 -4.81 9.98 -19.59
C VAL A 109 -3.96 9.10 -18.68
N ALA A 110 -2.64 9.31 -18.66
CA ALA A 110 -1.72 8.57 -17.81
C ALA A 110 -2.00 8.83 -16.32
N LEU A 111 -2.27 10.07 -15.92
CA LEU A 111 -2.67 10.37 -14.54
C LEU A 111 -3.98 9.67 -14.15
N THR A 112 -4.92 9.55 -15.09
CA THR A 112 -6.18 8.82 -14.87
C THR A 112 -5.92 7.33 -14.65
N ARG A 113 -5.06 6.71 -15.46
CA ARG A 113 -4.67 5.30 -15.31
C ARG A 113 -3.92 5.07 -13.99
N LEU A 114 -3.00 5.96 -13.64
CA LEU A 114 -2.28 5.92 -12.37
C LEU A 114 -3.23 6.04 -11.16
N SER A 115 -4.31 6.82 -11.31
CA SER A 115 -5.37 6.91 -10.31
C SER A 115 -6.14 5.60 -10.14
N ARG A 116 -6.28 4.79 -11.20
CA ARG A 116 -6.89 3.45 -11.10
C ARG A 116 -6.01 2.51 -10.28
N VAL A 117 -4.69 2.53 -10.49
CA VAL A 117 -3.73 1.76 -9.68
C VAL A 117 -3.85 2.15 -8.21
N ARG A 118 -3.87 3.45 -7.89
CA ARG A 118 -4.08 3.92 -6.50
C ARG A 118 -5.38 3.38 -5.91
N ASN A 119 -6.47 3.43 -6.68
CA ASN A 119 -7.78 3.00 -6.21
C ASN A 119 -7.81 1.48 -5.98
N TYR A 120 -7.21 0.70 -6.88
CA TYR A 120 -7.02 -0.74 -6.72
C TYR A 120 -6.30 -1.04 -5.40
N LEU A 121 -5.16 -0.40 -5.16
CA LEU A 121 -4.37 -0.60 -3.93
C LEU A 121 -5.15 -0.21 -2.67
N ARG A 122 -5.91 0.88 -2.71
CA ARG A 122 -6.75 1.31 -1.57
C ARG A 122 -7.89 0.35 -1.26
N ILE A 123 -8.51 -0.22 -2.30
CA ILE A 123 -9.59 -1.20 -2.14
C ILE A 123 -9.02 -2.48 -1.54
N GLN A 124 -7.91 -2.98 -2.11
CA GLN A 124 -7.24 -4.19 -1.64
C GLN A 124 -6.74 -4.04 -0.20
N SER A 125 -6.26 -2.85 0.17
CA SER A 125 -5.73 -2.61 1.52
C SER A 125 -6.79 -2.34 2.59
N GLY A 126 -8.07 -2.16 2.20
CA GLY A 126 -9.11 -1.70 3.11
C GLY A 126 -8.85 -0.31 3.70
N GLY A 127 -8.00 0.50 3.05
CA GLY A 127 -7.57 1.81 3.54
C GLY A 127 -6.43 1.78 4.57
N ASP A 128 -5.93 0.59 4.95
CA ASP A 128 -4.80 0.45 5.86
C ASP A 128 -3.46 0.58 5.10
N MET A 129 -2.50 1.29 5.70
CA MET A 129 -1.22 1.58 5.06
C MET A 129 -0.27 0.38 5.07
N ALA A 130 -0.28 -0.46 6.10
CA ALA A 130 0.54 -1.67 6.14
C ALA A 130 0.03 -2.67 5.10
N ASN A 131 -1.29 -2.85 5.01
CA ASN A 131 -1.91 -3.68 3.97
C ASN A 131 -1.65 -3.14 2.56
N MET A 132 -1.53 -1.81 2.40
CA MET A 132 -1.20 -1.21 1.11
C MET A 132 0.23 -1.54 0.68
N MET A 133 1.18 -1.66 1.61
CA MET A 133 2.54 -2.13 1.30
C MET A 133 2.52 -3.57 0.79
N TYR A 134 1.76 -4.46 1.44
CA TYR A 134 1.61 -5.85 1.00
C TYR A 134 0.95 -5.95 -0.37
N ALA A 135 -0.18 -5.26 -0.57
CA ALA A 135 -0.88 -5.22 -1.86
C ALA A 135 0.00 -4.66 -2.99
N LEU A 136 0.85 -3.69 -2.69
CA LEU A 136 1.80 -3.16 -3.67
C LEU A 136 2.87 -4.20 -4.03
N VAL A 137 3.44 -4.90 -3.05
CA VAL A 137 4.43 -5.96 -3.32
C VAL A 137 3.83 -7.09 -4.16
N GLU A 138 2.60 -7.50 -3.83
CA GLU A 138 1.83 -8.51 -4.57
C GLU A 138 1.62 -8.07 -6.03
N LEU A 139 1.09 -6.86 -6.23
CA LEU A 139 0.86 -6.28 -7.57
C LEU A 139 2.16 -6.12 -8.39
N MET A 140 3.30 -5.84 -7.75
CA MET A 140 4.59 -5.75 -8.46
C MET A 140 5.16 -7.12 -8.83
N SER A 141 4.66 -8.19 -8.21
CA SER A 141 5.11 -9.57 -8.47
C SER A 141 4.24 -10.28 -9.52
N ASP A 142 3.02 -9.80 -9.76
CA ASP A 142 2.08 -10.31 -10.77
C ASP A 142 1.97 -9.32 -11.95
N GLU A 143 2.72 -9.60 -13.03
CA GLU A 143 2.74 -8.75 -14.23
C GLU A 143 1.40 -8.74 -14.96
N ASP A 144 0.69 -9.89 -15.00
CA ASP A 144 -0.61 -10.01 -15.66
C ASP A 144 -1.66 -9.17 -14.91
N GLU A 145 -1.70 -9.26 -13.58
CA GLU A 145 -2.58 -8.43 -12.76
C GLU A 145 -2.25 -6.94 -12.91
N LEU A 146 -0.96 -6.60 -12.90
CA LEU A 146 -0.53 -5.22 -13.11
C LEU A 146 -1.01 -4.68 -14.47
N GLU A 147 -0.82 -5.42 -15.56
CA GLU A 147 -1.32 -5.03 -16.89
C GLU A 147 -2.84 -4.83 -16.91
N ASN A 148 -3.58 -5.76 -16.28
CA ASN A 148 -5.04 -5.67 -16.15
C ASN A 148 -5.47 -4.39 -15.41
N VAL A 149 -4.80 -4.03 -14.31
CA VAL A 149 -5.09 -2.81 -13.53
C VAL A 149 -4.70 -1.54 -14.32
N LEU A 150 -3.59 -1.59 -15.06
CA LEU A 150 -3.14 -0.50 -15.93
C LEU A 150 -4.05 -0.30 -17.15
N GLY A 151 -4.82 -1.32 -17.52
CA GLY A 151 -5.74 -1.33 -18.66
C GLY A 151 -5.00 -1.34 -20.00
N PHE A 152 -3.94 -2.15 -20.10
CA PHE A 152 -3.25 -2.43 -21.36
C PHE A 152 -3.91 -3.59 -22.12
#